data_AF-A0A1W9UNC2-F1
#
_entry.id   AF-A0A1W9UNC2-F1
#
_cell.length_a   1.000
_cell.length_b   1.000
_cell.length_c   1.000
_cell.angle_alpha   90.00
_cell.angle_beta   90.00
_cell.angle_gamma   90.00
#
_symmetry.space_group_name_H-M   'P 1'
#
loop_
_entity.id
_entity.type
_entity.pdbx_description
1 polymer ?
#
loop_
_entity_poly.entity_id
_entity_poly.type
_entity_poly.pdbx_seq_one_letter_code
_entity_poly.pdbx_strand_id
1 'polypeptide(L)'
;MILRSLELKNFGLFNDESYEFRRGMNLVIGPNEAGKSTMMESVPAILFGCNEKKRFQPWGQSEPTCAALMLENQCNNVLIERNIDNDHVELTQSDDMYQQQDHFIATVAVGEYSSQQLAYRDYLAKILGIHDEMLFRASLFVGQGDFPSSA
;
A
#
# COMPACT_ATOMS: atom_id res chain seq x y z
N MET A 1 -3.16 -6.97 -12.95
CA MET A 1 -2.34 -6.05 -12.16
C MET A 1 -1.32 -6.87 -11.38
N ILE A 2 -0.08 -6.42 -11.28
CA ILE A 2 0.94 -6.97 -10.38
C ILE A 2 1.45 -5.87 -9.47
N LEU A 3 1.89 -6.23 -8.27
CA LEU A 3 2.75 -5.37 -7.46
C LEU A 3 4.14 -5.35 -8.11
N ARG A 4 4.64 -4.17 -8.43
CA ARG A 4 5.92 -3.97 -9.12
C ARG A 4 7.02 -3.49 -8.20
N SER A 5 6.73 -2.50 -7.37
CA SER A 5 7.66 -2.04 -6.35
C SER A 5 6.95 -1.57 -5.08
N LEU A 6 7.71 -1.58 -3.99
CA LEU A 6 7.31 -1.06 -2.70
C LEU A 6 8.48 -0.23 -2.14
N GLU A 7 8.22 1.03 -1.81
CA GLU A 7 9.17 1.91 -1.15
C GLU A 7 8.66 2.24 0.25
N LEU A 8 9.54 2.15 1.24
CA LEU A 8 9.23 2.35 2.65
C LEU A 8 10.22 3.34 3.24
N LYS A 9 9.72 4.51 3.66
CA LYS A 9 10.50 5.59 4.25
C LYS A 9 10.01 5.86 5.67
N ASN A 10 10.91 5.69 6.63
CA ASN A 10 10.62 5.80 8.06
C ASN A 10 9.38 4.97 8.45
N PHE A 11 9.31 3.71 8.01
CA PHE A 11 8.17 2.82 8.18
C PHE A 11 8.55 1.61 9.05
N GLY A 12 8.24 1.67 10.34
CA GLY A 12 8.59 0.66 11.33
C GLY A 12 10.11 0.58 11.52
N LEU A 13 10.73 -0.48 11.01
CA LEU A 13 12.19 -0.66 11.01
C LEU A 13 12.87 -0.26 9.70
N PHE A 14 12.09 0.05 8.66
CA PHE A 14 12.60 0.44 7.35
C PHE A 14 12.80 1.95 7.32
N ASN A 15 14.03 2.44 7.12
CA ASN A 15 14.30 3.87 7.06
C ASN A 15 14.17 4.42 5.64
N ASP A 16 14.76 3.74 4.66
CA ASP A 16 14.67 4.11 3.24
C ASP A 16 14.98 2.85 2.41
N GLU A 17 13.98 1.99 2.27
CA GLU A 17 14.13 0.68 1.64
C GLU A 17 13.20 0.56 0.44
N SER A 18 13.71 -0.05 -0.64
CA SER A 18 12.98 -0.25 -1.89
C SER A 18 13.05 -1.71 -2.31
N TYR A 19 11.91 -2.27 -2.66
CA TYR A 19 11.77 -3.68 -3.06
C TYR A 19 11.13 -3.78 -4.43
N GLU A 20 11.73 -4.57 -5.32
CA GLU A 20 11.18 -4.88 -6.62
C GLU A 20 10.56 -6.28 -6.64
N PHE A 21 9.43 -6.40 -7.32
CA PHE A 21 8.68 -7.63 -7.47
C PHE A 21 8.53 -7.97 -8.95
N ARG A 22 8.58 -9.27 -9.25
CA ARG A 22 8.46 -9.78 -10.62
C ARG A 22 7.17 -10.56 -10.79
N ARG A 23 6.77 -10.77 -12.05
CA ARG A 23 5.68 -11.70 -12.37
C ARG A 23 6.04 -13.11 -11.88
N GLY A 24 5.05 -13.82 -11.34
CA GLY A 24 5.24 -15.15 -10.76
C GLY A 24 5.33 -15.10 -9.24
N MET A 25 6.11 -16.01 -8.66
CA MET A 25 6.25 -16.14 -7.20
C MET A 25 7.48 -15.37 -6.71
N ASN A 26 7.26 -14.44 -5.79
CA ASN A 26 8.33 -13.73 -5.08
C ASN A 26 8.40 -14.28 -3.65
N LEU A 27 9.61 -14.56 -3.15
CA LEU A 27 9.83 -15.15 -1.84
C LEU A 27 10.65 -14.20 -0.97
N VAL A 28 10.06 -13.75 0.14
CA VAL A 28 10.72 -12.87 1.14
C VAL A 28 11.12 -13.71 2.35
N ILE A 29 12.42 -13.79 2.63
CA ILE A 29 12.99 -14.58 3.74
C ILE A 29 13.81 -13.66 4.63
N GLY A 30 13.76 -13.91 5.93
CA GLY A 30 14.55 -13.21 6.93
C GLY A 30 14.27 -13.77 8.32
N PRO A 31 15.12 -13.46 9.31
CA PRO A 31 14.91 -13.90 10.70
C PRO A 31 13.61 -13.32 11.28
N ASN A 32 13.21 -13.82 12.46
CA ASN A 32 12.13 -13.17 13.22
C ASN A 32 12.46 -11.69 13.42
N GLU A 33 11.42 -10.85 13.43
CA GLU A 33 11.55 -9.40 13.62
C GLU A 33 12.30 -8.65 12.50
N ALA A 34 12.72 -9.32 11.42
CA ALA A 34 13.31 -8.68 10.25
C ALA A 34 12.33 -7.80 9.43
N GLY A 35 11.09 -7.61 9.90
CA GLY A 35 10.12 -6.74 9.24
C GLY A 35 9.27 -7.37 8.14
N LYS A 36 9.33 -8.69 7.93
CA LYS A 36 8.53 -9.38 6.89
C LYS A 36 7.03 -9.07 7.00
N SER A 37 6.43 -9.23 8.18
CA SER A 37 5.01 -8.92 8.39
C SER A 37 4.72 -7.43 8.25
N THR A 38 5.66 -6.55 8.65
CA THR A 38 5.55 -5.10 8.47
C THR A 38 5.56 -4.70 7.00
N MET A 39 6.41 -5.33 6.17
CA MET A 39 6.44 -5.15 4.72
C MET A 39 5.13 -5.63 4.07
N MET A 40 4.55 -6.72 4.54
CA MET A 40 3.26 -7.18 4.04
C MET A 40 2.14 -6.19 4.41
N GLU A 41 2.08 -5.75 5.66
CA GLU A 41 1.05 -4.82 6.16
C GLU A 41 1.19 -3.38 5.60
N SER A 42 2.33 -3.01 5.05
CA SER A 42 2.45 -1.71 4.38
C SER A 42 1.60 -1.62 3.12
N VAL A 43 1.37 -2.74 2.41
CA VAL A 43 0.53 -2.76 1.20
C VAL A 43 -0.91 -2.30 1.48
N PRO A 44 -1.68 -2.93 2.39
CA PRO A 44 -3.00 -2.41 2.75
C PRO A 44 -2.93 -1.03 3.40
N ALA A 45 -1.88 -0.70 4.16
CA ALA A 45 -1.73 0.64 4.74
C ALA A 45 -1.59 1.74 3.66
N ILE A 46 -0.87 1.49 2.57
CA ILE A 46 -0.76 2.42 1.43
C ILE A 46 -2.10 2.53 0.71
N LEU A 47 -2.73 1.38 0.43
CA LEU A 47 -3.98 1.34 -0.32
C LEU A 47 -5.14 1.98 0.42
N PHE A 48 -5.32 1.69 1.71
CA PHE A 48 -6.55 2.03 2.45
C PHE A 48 -6.33 2.96 3.64
N GLY A 49 -5.08 3.27 3.98
CA GLY A 49 -4.72 3.94 5.23
C GLY A 49 -4.59 2.97 6.40
N CYS A 50 -4.26 3.49 7.59
CA CYS A 50 -4.16 2.67 8.79
C CYS A 50 -4.70 3.41 10.02
N ASN A 51 -5.51 2.71 10.83
CA ASN A 51 -5.99 3.24 12.12
C ASN A 51 -4.87 3.31 13.18
N GLU A 52 -3.93 2.38 13.16
CA GLU A 52 -2.85 2.27 14.14
C GLU A 52 -1.54 2.89 13.62
N LYS A 53 -1.57 4.16 13.19
CA LYS A 53 -0.40 4.85 12.59
C LYS A 53 0.90 4.72 13.40
N LYS A 54 0.79 4.79 14.73
CA LYS A 54 1.93 4.63 15.66
C LYS A 54 2.66 3.30 15.54
N ARG A 55 2.01 2.26 15.02
CA ARG A 55 2.62 0.95 14.76
C ARG A 55 3.73 1.03 13.70
N PHE A 56 3.61 1.97 12.78
CA PHE A 56 4.55 2.17 11.68
C PHE A 56 5.48 3.36 11.87
N GLN A 57 5.29 4.15 12.93
CA GLN A 57 6.21 5.25 13.25
C GLN A 57 7.46 4.73 13.97
N PRO A 58 8.67 5.02 13.47
CA PRO A 58 9.91 4.73 14.17
C PRO A 58 9.98 5.53 15.48
N TRP A 59 10.54 4.91 16.52
CA TRP A 59 10.62 5.56 17.82
C TRP A 59 11.62 6.73 17.80
N GLY A 60 11.19 7.92 18.22
CA GLY A 60 12.05 9.10 18.34
C GLY A 60 12.45 9.78 17.02
N GLN A 61 11.87 9.37 15.89
CA GLN A 61 12.04 10.10 14.62
C GLN A 61 10.93 11.14 14.44
N SER A 62 11.30 12.30 13.88
CA SER A 62 10.36 13.40 13.56
C SER A 62 10.02 13.47 12.08
N GLU A 63 10.66 12.66 11.24
CA GLU A 63 10.39 12.61 9.82
C GLU A 63 9.08 11.87 9.54
N PRO A 64 8.34 12.25 8.50
CA PRO A 64 7.08 11.63 8.19
C PRO A 64 7.26 10.17 7.79
N THR A 65 6.32 9.33 8.22
CA THR A 65 6.21 7.93 7.77
C THR A 65 5.54 7.92 6.39
N CYS A 66 6.30 7.55 5.36
CA CYS A 66 5.84 7.56 3.97
C CYS A 66 6.04 6.19 3.34
N ALA A 67 5.14 5.81 2.44
CA ALA A 67 5.27 4.58 1.68
C ALA A 67 4.68 4.74 0.27
N ALA A 68 5.30 4.07 -0.69
CA ALA A 68 4.88 4.10 -2.09
C ALA A 68 4.70 2.68 -2.64
N LEU A 69 3.65 2.48 -3.42
CA LEU A 69 3.31 1.21 -4.05
C LEU A 69 3.15 1.43 -5.55
N MET A 70 3.96 0.75 -6.35
CA MET A 70 3.79 0.72 -7.80
C MET A 70 3.05 -0.55 -8.21
N LEU A 71 1.97 -0.37 -8.95
CA LEU A 71 1.17 -1.42 -9.56
C LEU A 71 1.29 -1.32 -11.08
N GLU A 72 1.46 -2.47 -11.74
CA GLU A 72 1.65 -2.54 -13.18
C GLU A 72 0.65 -3.52 -13.82
N ASN A 73 0.09 -3.15 -14.97
CA ASN A 73 -0.53 -4.09 -15.89
C ASN A 73 0.02 -3.89 -17.32
N GLN A 74 -0.58 -4.52 -18.33
CA GLN A 74 -0.08 -4.45 -19.71
C GLN A 74 -0.20 -3.07 -20.36
N CYS A 75 -1.10 -2.21 -19.87
CA CYS A 75 -1.43 -0.94 -20.51
C CYS A 75 -1.10 0.26 -19.63
N ASN A 76 -1.16 0.10 -18.30
CA ASN A 76 -1.10 1.20 -17.35
C ASN A 76 -0.19 0.85 -16.17
N ASN A 77 0.50 1.88 -15.68
CA ASN A 77 1.25 1.92 -14.44
C ASN A 77 0.54 2.83 -13.45
N VAL A 78 0.44 2.42 -12.19
CA VAL A 78 -0.16 3.23 -11.13
C VAL A 78 0.81 3.30 -9.96
N LEU A 79 1.19 4.52 -9.60
CA LEU A 79 1.95 4.81 -8.40
C LEU A 79 0.99 5.37 -7.34
N ILE A 80 1.00 4.79 -6.14
CA ILE A 80 0.25 5.25 -4.99
C ILE A 80 1.25 5.59 -3.90
N GLU A 81 1.32 6.86 -3.53
CA GLU A 81 2.15 7.39 -2.46
C GLU A 81 1.26 7.80 -1.30
N ARG A 82 1.60 7.39 -0.08
CA ARG A 82 0.85 7.76 1.12
C ARG A 82 1.78 8.24 2.21
N ASN A 83 1.45 9.39 2.79
CA ASN A 83 1.92 9.79 4.10
C ASN A 83 0.99 9.20 5.15
N ILE A 84 1.52 8.29 5.96
CA ILE A 84 0.74 7.51 6.93
C ILE A 84 0.29 8.39 8.10
N ASP A 85 1.05 9.43 8.44
CA ASP A 85 0.80 10.25 9.62
C ASP A 85 -0.46 11.11 9.43
N ASN A 86 -0.63 11.68 8.24
CA ASN A 86 -1.71 12.62 7.94
C ASN A 86 -2.73 12.10 6.90
N ASP A 87 -2.61 10.84 6.48
CA ASP A 87 -3.47 10.20 5.46
C ASP A 87 -3.49 10.91 4.10
N HIS A 88 -2.50 11.73 3.81
CA HIS A 88 -2.33 12.30 2.48
C HIS A 88 -1.96 11.19 1.50
N VAL A 89 -2.74 11.05 0.43
CA VAL A 89 -2.51 10.13 -0.66
C VAL A 89 -2.38 10.89 -1.97
N GLU A 90 -1.36 10.51 -2.72
CA GLU A 90 -1.15 10.93 -4.09
C GLU A 90 -1.12 9.69 -4.97
N LEU A 91 -1.87 9.72 -6.05
CA LEU A 91 -1.95 8.64 -7.00
C LEU A 91 -1.70 9.21 -8.39
N THR A 92 -0.76 8.58 -9.10
CA THR A 92 -0.47 8.90 -10.49
C THR A 92 -0.66 7.66 -11.36
N GLN A 93 -1.47 7.79 -12.42
CA GLN A 93 -1.58 6.78 -13.47
C GLN A 93 -0.86 7.24 -14.73
N SER A 94 -0.08 6.35 -15.32
CA SER A 94 0.59 6.54 -16.60
C SER A 94 0.38 5.35 -17.53
N ASP A 95 0.61 5.53 -18.83
CA ASP A 95 0.68 4.41 -19.77
C ASP A 95 1.99 3.63 -19.67
N ASP A 96 2.18 2.68 -20.57
CA ASP A 96 3.41 1.89 -20.71
C ASP A 96 4.62 2.71 -21.17
N MET A 97 4.40 3.91 -21.73
CA MET A 97 5.43 4.89 -22.08
C MET A 97 5.71 5.90 -20.95
N TYR A 98 5.14 5.69 -19.76
CA TYR A 98 5.24 6.59 -18.60
C TYR A 98 4.66 8.00 -18.85
N GLN A 99 3.76 8.15 -19.84
CA GLN A 99 3.01 9.39 -19.99
C GLN A 99 1.86 9.41 -19.00
N GLN A 100 1.83 10.43 -18.14
CA GLN A 100 0.78 10.60 -17.14
C GLN A 100 -0.58 10.81 -17.81
N GLN A 101 -1.54 9.97 -17.44
CA GLN A 101 -2.91 10.01 -17.93
C GLN A 101 -3.88 10.59 -16.91
N ASP A 102 -3.63 10.33 -15.63
CA ASP A 102 -4.52 10.73 -14.54
C ASP A 102 -3.73 10.96 -13.26
N HIS A 103 -4.27 11.80 -12.38
CA HIS A 103 -3.67 12.20 -11.12
C HIS A 103 -4.73 12.52 -10.09
N PHE A 104 -4.58 11.96 -8.89
CA PHE A 104 -5.47 12.18 -7.77
C PHE A 104 -4.65 12.54 -6.53
N ILE A 105 -5.08 13.56 -5.80
CA ILE A 105 -4.44 14.01 -4.56
C ILE A 105 -5.50 14.42 -3.54
N ALA A 106 -5.44 13.84 -2.34
CA ALA A 106 -6.37 14.15 -1.26
C ALA A 106 -5.84 13.67 0.10
N THR A 107 -6.44 14.17 1.18
CA THR A 107 -6.36 13.51 2.49
C THR A 107 -7.52 12.53 2.61
N VAL A 108 -7.21 11.24 2.71
CA VAL A 108 -8.20 10.15 2.76
C VAL A 108 -8.02 9.38 4.06
N ALA A 109 -8.60 9.94 5.13
CA ALA A 109 -8.58 9.35 6.46
C ALA A 109 -9.44 8.09 6.55
N VAL A 110 -9.02 7.15 7.41
CA VAL A 110 -9.71 5.86 7.57
C VAL A 110 -11.08 6.08 8.21
N GLY A 111 -12.12 5.46 7.62
CA GLY A 111 -13.47 5.45 8.20
C GLY A 111 -14.27 6.75 8.03
N GLU A 112 -13.72 7.77 7.38
CA GLU A 112 -14.50 8.92 6.96
C GLU A 112 -15.49 8.52 5.84
N TYR A 113 -16.40 9.43 5.48
CA TYR A 113 -17.29 9.28 4.33
C TYR A 113 -17.33 10.60 3.57
N SER A 114 -16.18 11.00 3.02
CA SER A 114 -16.05 12.21 2.21
C SER A 114 -16.21 11.91 0.71
N SER A 115 -16.52 12.94 -0.08
CA SER A 115 -16.56 12.82 -1.55
C SER A 115 -15.20 12.42 -2.12
N GLN A 116 -14.10 12.90 -1.52
CA GLN A 116 -12.73 12.54 -1.89
C GLN A 116 -12.44 11.06 -1.64
N GLN A 117 -12.91 10.52 -0.52
CA GLN A 117 -12.74 9.10 -0.21
C GLN A 117 -13.59 8.20 -1.11
N LEU A 118 -14.82 8.60 -1.43
CA LEU A 118 -15.63 7.89 -2.43
C LEU A 118 -14.92 7.87 -3.80
N ALA A 119 -14.41 9.01 -4.24
CA ALA A 119 -13.65 9.11 -5.49
C ALA A 119 -12.39 8.23 -5.48
N TYR A 120 -11.65 8.21 -4.37
CA TYR A 120 -10.46 7.36 -4.21
C TYR A 120 -10.83 5.87 -4.21
N ARG A 121 -11.92 5.46 -3.55
CA ARG A 121 -12.41 4.07 -3.58
C ARG A 121 -12.84 3.63 -4.97
N ASP A 122 -13.53 4.49 -5.72
CA ASP A 122 -13.88 4.24 -7.12
C ASP A 122 -12.63 4.08 -7.99
N TYR A 123 -11.57 4.81 -7.66
CA TYR A 123 -10.28 4.69 -8.32
C TYR A 123 -9.63 3.32 -8.08
N LEU A 124 -9.51 2.91 -6.81
CA LEU A 124 -9.00 1.59 -6.44
C LEU A 124 -9.82 0.46 -7.06
N ALA A 125 -11.14 0.63 -7.11
CA ALA A 125 -12.03 -0.33 -7.73
C ALA A 125 -11.76 -0.53 -9.23
N LYS A 126 -11.51 0.55 -9.98
CA LYS A 126 -11.17 0.47 -11.41
C LYS A 126 -9.85 -0.25 -11.65
N ILE A 127 -8.90 -0.13 -10.73
CA ILE A 127 -7.54 -0.69 -10.86
C ILE A 127 -7.46 -2.13 -10.38
N LEU A 128 -7.91 -2.37 -9.15
CA LEU A 128 -7.75 -3.63 -8.44
C LEU A 128 -9.00 -4.51 -8.49
N GLY A 129 -10.16 -3.95 -8.88
CA GLY A 129 -11.45 -4.62 -8.77
C GLY A 129 -11.99 -4.69 -7.34
N ILE A 130 -11.36 -3.96 -6.40
CA ILE A 130 -11.66 -4.01 -4.96
C ILE A 130 -11.90 -2.60 -4.43
N HIS A 131 -12.98 -2.44 -3.66
CA HIS A 131 -13.46 -1.12 -3.19
C HIS A 131 -13.11 -0.83 -1.73
N ASP A 132 -12.68 -1.81 -0.95
CA ASP A 132 -12.37 -1.65 0.47
C ASP A 132 -11.38 -2.69 1.00
N GLU A 133 -10.83 -2.39 2.18
CA GLU A 133 -9.83 -3.20 2.86
C GLU A 133 -10.36 -4.59 3.25
N MET A 134 -11.65 -4.70 3.60
CA MET A 134 -12.24 -5.97 4.04
C MET A 134 -12.21 -7.00 2.92
N LEU A 135 -12.64 -6.60 1.72
CA LEU A 135 -12.58 -7.46 0.53
C LEU A 135 -11.13 -7.78 0.14
N PHE A 136 -10.22 -6.82 0.27
CA PHE A 136 -8.80 -7.05 0.00
C PHE A 136 -8.20 -8.13 0.91
N ARG A 137 -8.41 -8.02 2.23
CA ARG A 137 -7.96 -9.00 3.23
C ARG A 137 -8.68 -10.35 3.15
N ALA A 138 -9.86 -10.40 2.54
CA ALA A 138 -10.57 -11.66 2.33
C ALA A 138 -10.14 -12.40 1.05
N SER A 139 -9.45 -11.75 0.11
CA SER A 139 -9.23 -12.30 -1.25
C SER A 139 -7.80 -12.25 -1.77
N LEU A 140 -7.06 -11.17 -1.53
CA LEU A 140 -5.73 -10.94 -2.09
C LEU A 140 -4.62 -10.92 -1.04
N PHE A 141 -4.97 -10.81 0.23
CA PHE A 141 -4.03 -10.71 1.33
C PHE A 141 -4.38 -11.73 2.40
N VAL A 142 -3.42 -12.55 2.81
CA VAL A 142 -3.58 -13.48 3.93
C VAL A 142 -2.55 -13.10 4.99
N GLY A 143 -3.04 -12.58 6.11
CA GLY A 143 -2.18 -12.12 7.20
C GLY A 143 -1.61 -13.27 8.03
N GLN A 144 -0.66 -12.91 8.89
CA GLN A 144 -0.06 -13.87 9.81
C GLN A 144 -1.10 -14.35 10.81
N GLY A 145 -1.43 -15.66 10.77
CA GLY A 145 -2.44 -16.27 11.64
C GLY A 145 -3.84 -16.34 11.06
N ASP A 146 -4.07 -15.77 9.86
CA ASP A 146 -5.39 -15.77 9.20
C ASP A 146 -5.67 -17.07 8.41
N PHE A 147 -4.65 -17.92 8.27
CA PHE A 147 -4.86 -19.22 7.65
C PHE A 147 -5.70 -20.09 8.60
N PRO A 148 -6.82 -20.69 8.14
CA PRO A 148 -7.61 -21.56 8.98
C PRO A 148 -6.72 -22.70 9.48
N SER A 149 -6.47 -22.71 10.79
CA SER A 149 -5.81 -23.85 11.41
C SER A 149 -6.79 -25.02 11.35
N SER A 150 -6.37 -26.10 10.70
CA SER A 150 -7.05 -27.39 10.82
C SER A 150 -6.84 -27.88 12.25
N ALA A 151 -7.76 -27.52 13.14
CA ALA A 151 -7.94 -28.15 14.43
C ALA A 151 -8.63 -29.51 14.26
#